data_AF-A0AAJ2F0M8-F1
#
_entry.id   AF-A0AAJ2F0M8-F1
#
_cell.length_a   1.000
_cell.length_b   1.000
_cell.length_c   1.000
_cell.angle_alpha   90.00
_cell.angle_beta   90.00
_cell.angle_gamma   90.00
#
_symmetry.space_group_name_H-M   'P 1'
#
loop_
_entity.id
_entity.type
_entity.pdbx_description
1 polymer ?
#
loop_
_entity_poly.entity_id
_entity_poly.type
_entity_poly.pdbx_seq_one_letter_code
_entity_poly.pdbx_strand_id
1 'polypeptide(L)'
;MYDTEPACRALVAARQLDEDAVWGLAKRIQQAFYVEARDVTQPALLVELAEASGLPRIEFAPLFDGEPAHQATQADFDWALNLGIAGFPTLLAERDGQLALITNGYQPLDELEPLLDAWLTRGAQPA
;
A
#
# COMPACT_ATOMS: atom_id res chain seq x y z
N MET A 1 15.91 -5.38 -14.54
CA MET A 1 14.70 -4.52 -14.54
C MET A 1 14.10 -4.68 -13.15
N TYR A 2 13.90 -3.58 -12.40
CA TYR A 2 13.25 -3.63 -11.09
C TYR A 2 11.74 -3.57 -11.31
N ASP A 3 11.07 -4.71 -11.23
CA ASP A 3 9.60 -4.78 -11.30
C ASP A 3 9.02 -4.76 -9.88
N THR A 4 8.16 -3.80 -9.60
CA THR A 4 7.48 -3.66 -8.30
C THR A 4 6.00 -4.04 -8.40
N GLU A 5 5.48 -4.29 -9.60
CA GLU A 5 4.07 -4.64 -9.80
C GLU A 5 3.67 -5.90 -9.03
N PRO A 6 4.45 -7.01 -9.01
CA PRO A 6 4.04 -8.21 -8.29
C PRO A 6 3.88 -7.96 -6.79
N ALA A 7 4.79 -7.19 -6.20
CA ALA A 7 4.71 -6.83 -4.80
C ALA A 7 3.50 -5.91 -4.50
N CYS A 8 3.22 -4.93 -5.36
CA CYS A 8 2.04 -4.07 -5.23
C CYS A 8 0.74 -4.89 -5.36
N ARG A 9 0.66 -5.79 -6.34
CA ARG A 9 -0.49 -6.66 -6.57
C ARG A 9 -0.72 -7.63 -5.42
N ALA A 10 0.34 -8.11 -4.77
CA ALA A 10 0.21 -8.91 -3.55
C ALA A 10 -0.49 -8.13 -2.42
N LEU A 11 -0.19 -6.84 -2.27
CA LEU A 11 -0.87 -5.99 -1.28
C LEU A 11 -2.32 -5.68 -1.67
N VAL A 12 -2.60 -5.48 -2.95
CA VAL A 12 -3.97 -5.32 -3.47
C VAL A 12 -4.82 -6.57 -3.25
N ALA A 13 -4.26 -7.76 -3.53
CA ALA A 13 -4.93 -9.04 -3.28
C ALA A 13 -5.15 -9.28 -1.78
N ALA A 14 -4.17 -8.96 -0.93
CA ALA A 14 -4.33 -9.02 0.52
C ALA A 14 -5.46 -8.12 1.02
N ARG A 15 -5.53 -6.87 0.55
CA ARG A 15 -6.59 -5.92 0.91
C ARG A 15 -8.00 -6.42 0.56
N GLN A 16 -8.13 -7.25 -0.47
CA GLN A 16 -9.42 -7.86 -0.86
C GLN A 16 -9.83 -9.02 0.06
N LEU A 17 -8.87 -9.69 0.70
CA LEU A 17 -9.13 -10.80 1.63
C LEU A 17 -9.30 -10.32 3.06
N ASP A 18 -8.33 -9.54 3.53
CA ASP A 18 -8.24 -9.06 4.90
C ASP A 18 -7.38 -7.80 4.94
N GLU A 19 -8.02 -6.67 5.20
CA GLU A 19 -7.36 -5.36 5.28
C GLU A 19 -6.34 -5.30 6.43
N ASP A 20 -6.59 -6.01 7.54
CA ASP A 20 -5.71 -6.01 8.70
C ASP A 20 -4.37 -6.74 8.41
N ALA A 21 -4.37 -7.69 7.46
CA ALA A 21 -3.19 -8.45 7.08
C ALA A 21 -2.22 -7.66 6.17
N VAL A 22 -2.67 -6.57 5.54
CA VAL A 22 -1.90 -5.81 4.53
C VAL A 22 -0.59 -5.27 5.11
N TRP A 23 -0.63 -4.69 6.31
CA TRP A 23 0.56 -4.15 6.96
C TRP A 23 1.58 -5.22 7.33
N GLY A 24 1.09 -6.39 7.78
CA GLY A 24 1.93 -7.55 8.05
C GLY A 24 2.65 -8.02 6.80
N LEU A 25 1.93 -8.13 5.68
CA LEU A 25 2.48 -8.54 4.40
C LEU A 25 3.47 -7.51 3.84
N ALA A 26 3.12 -6.21 3.85
CA ALA A 26 3.99 -5.14 3.38
C ALA A 26 5.34 -5.14 4.10
N LYS A 27 5.33 -5.28 5.43
CA LYS A 27 6.56 -5.38 6.24
C LYS A 27 7.40 -6.58 5.85
N ARG A 28 6.77 -7.74 5.62
CA ARG A 28 7.47 -8.97 5.22
C ARG A 28 8.08 -8.87 3.83
N ILE A 29 7.37 -8.30 2.86
CA ILE A 29 7.88 -8.06 1.50
C ILE A 29 9.09 -7.11 1.57
N GLN A 30 8.99 -6.01 2.32
CA GLN A 30 10.10 -5.08 2.52
C GLN A 30 11.31 -5.76 3.17
N GLN A 31 11.10 -6.57 4.20
CA GLN A 31 12.18 -7.32 4.85
C GLN A 31 12.83 -8.34 3.89
N ALA A 32 12.03 -9.10 3.16
CA ALA A 32 12.52 -10.07 2.18
C ALA A 32 13.39 -9.39 1.10
N PHE A 33 12.98 -8.22 0.62
CA PHE A 33 13.73 -7.48 -0.39
C PHE A 33 14.96 -6.78 0.18
N TYR A 34 14.79 -5.90 1.18
CA TYR A 34 15.85 -5.00 1.64
C TYR A 34 16.85 -5.64 2.61
N VAL A 35 16.44 -6.67 3.37
CA VAL A 35 17.30 -7.31 4.38
C VAL A 35 17.81 -8.66 3.88
N GLU A 36 16.92 -9.46 3.28
CA GLU A 36 17.22 -10.84 2.90
C GLU A 36 17.67 -10.98 1.44
N ALA A 37 17.61 -9.90 0.64
CA ALA A 37 17.94 -9.88 -0.78
C ALA A 37 17.19 -10.95 -1.61
N ARG A 38 15.96 -11.29 -1.22
CA ARG A 38 15.07 -12.22 -1.94
C ARG A 38 14.38 -11.50 -3.10
N ASP A 39 14.10 -12.25 -4.17
CA ASP A 39 13.43 -11.75 -5.37
C ASP A 39 11.91 -11.67 -5.18
N VAL A 40 11.42 -10.47 -4.82
CA VAL A 40 9.99 -10.17 -4.62
C VAL A 40 9.19 -10.03 -5.91
N THR A 41 9.79 -10.33 -7.08
CA THR A 41 9.04 -10.51 -8.33
C THR A 41 8.47 -11.93 -8.47
N GLN A 42 8.92 -12.88 -7.63
CA GLN A 42 8.50 -14.28 -7.73
C GLN A 42 7.13 -14.53 -7.08
N PRO A 43 6.11 -15.00 -7.83
CA PRO A 43 4.79 -15.33 -7.28
C PRO A 43 4.85 -16.29 -6.09
N ALA A 44 5.70 -17.32 -6.18
CA ALA A 44 5.84 -18.32 -5.12
C ALA A 44 6.31 -17.71 -3.80
N LEU A 45 7.20 -16.71 -3.85
CA LEU A 45 7.65 -15.98 -2.67
C LEU A 45 6.51 -15.15 -2.08
N LEU A 46 5.78 -14.41 -2.92
CA LEU A 46 4.71 -13.53 -2.45
C LEU A 46 3.58 -14.33 -1.77
N VAL A 47 3.25 -15.52 -2.31
CA VAL A 47 2.29 -16.45 -1.69
C VAL A 47 2.81 -16.97 -0.34
N GLU A 48 4.10 -17.33 -0.23
CA GLU A 48 4.73 -17.74 1.04
C GLU A 48 4.64 -16.63 2.10
N LEU A 49 4.94 -15.38 1.71
CA LEU A 49 4.90 -14.23 2.62
C LEU A 49 3.46 -13.87 3.03
N ALA A 50 2.49 -14.02 2.12
CA ALA A 50 1.07 -13.84 2.41
C ALA A 50 0.56 -14.88 3.42
N GLU A 51 0.92 -16.15 3.24
CA GLU A 51 0.58 -17.23 4.17
C GLU A 51 1.19 -16.98 5.56
N ALA A 52 2.45 -16.54 5.62
CA ALA A 52 3.09 -16.13 6.88
C ALA A 52 2.47 -14.87 7.52
N SER A 53 1.63 -14.14 6.78
CA SER A 53 0.86 -12.98 7.27
C SER A 53 -0.57 -13.34 7.69
N GLY A 54 -0.95 -14.62 7.62
CA GLY A 54 -2.28 -15.10 8.01
C GLY A 54 -3.27 -15.25 6.86
N LEU A 55 -2.85 -14.99 5.61
CA LEU A 55 -3.71 -15.14 4.43
C LEU A 55 -3.64 -16.57 3.90
N PRO A 56 -4.73 -17.38 3.92
CA PRO A 56 -4.67 -18.76 3.47
C PRO A 56 -4.21 -18.85 2.01
N ARG A 57 -3.20 -19.68 1.73
CA ARG A 57 -2.65 -19.86 0.37
C ARG A 57 -3.72 -20.17 -0.68
N ILE A 58 -4.70 -20.99 -0.32
CA ILE A 58 -5.79 -21.42 -1.21
C ILE A 58 -6.73 -20.28 -1.60
N GLU A 59 -6.79 -19.21 -0.79
CA GLU A 59 -7.59 -18.02 -1.04
C GLU A 59 -6.75 -16.92 -1.70
N PHE A 60 -5.51 -16.73 -1.23
CA PHE A 60 -4.62 -15.68 -1.71
C PHE A 60 -4.13 -15.93 -3.14
N ALA A 61 -3.62 -17.13 -3.45
CA ALA A 61 -3.03 -17.42 -4.76
C ALA A 61 -3.99 -17.14 -5.95
N PRO A 62 -5.24 -17.62 -5.96
CA PRO A 62 -6.14 -17.35 -7.08
C PRO A 62 -6.55 -15.87 -7.21
N LEU A 63 -6.59 -15.12 -6.11
CA LEU A 63 -6.84 -13.68 -6.16
C LEU A 63 -5.64 -12.92 -6.69
N PHE A 64 -4.45 -13.25 -6.20
CA PHE A 64 -3.18 -12.66 -6.65
C PHE A 64 -2.95 -12.89 -8.16
N ASP A 65 -3.19 -14.10 -8.65
CA ASP A 65 -3.06 -14.46 -10.08
C ASP A 65 -4.26 -13.99 -10.92
N GLY A 66 -5.33 -13.52 -10.28
CA GLY A 66 -6.57 -13.12 -10.93
C GLY A 66 -6.49 -11.77 -11.63
N GLU A 67 -7.15 -11.67 -12.78
CA GLU A 67 -7.34 -10.42 -13.52
C GLU A 67 -7.88 -9.25 -12.65
N PRO A 68 -8.81 -9.44 -11.70
CA PRO A 68 -9.27 -8.34 -10.85
C PRO A 68 -8.17 -7.68 -10.02
N ALA A 69 -7.18 -8.45 -9.52
CA ALA A 69 -6.08 -7.88 -8.75
C ALA A 69 -5.12 -7.09 -9.63
N HIS A 70 -4.87 -7.54 -10.87
CA HIS A 70 -4.13 -6.77 -11.87
C HIS A 70 -4.80 -5.43 -12.18
N GLN A 71 -6.09 -5.45 -12.49
CA GLN A 71 -6.84 -4.23 -12.83
C GLN A 71 -6.89 -3.25 -11.67
N ALA A 72 -7.11 -3.73 -10.44
CA ALA A 72 -7.09 -2.88 -9.25
C ALA A 72 -5.70 -2.29 -8.98
N THR A 73 -4.62 -3.06 -9.22
CA THR A 73 -3.24 -2.56 -9.09
C THR A 73 -2.94 -1.46 -10.11
N GLN A 74 -3.36 -1.65 -11.37
CA GLN A 74 -3.21 -0.63 -12.41
C GLN A 74 -4.03 0.63 -12.08
N ALA A 75 -5.25 0.47 -11.56
CA ALA A 75 -6.10 1.60 -11.15
C ALA A 75 -5.46 2.40 -10.02
N ASP A 76 -4.82 1.75 -9.04
CA ASP A 76 -4.09 2.43 -7.96
C ASP A 76 -2.89 3.24 -8.51
N PHE A 77 -2.15 2.70 -9.49
CA PHE A 77 -1.07 3.43 -10.17
C PHE A 77 -1.59 4.63 -10.97
N ASP A 78 -2.64 4.43 -11.77
CA ASP A 78 -3.24 5.50 -12.57
C ASP A 78 -3.80 6.62 -11.68
N TRP A 79 -4.42 6.25 -10.56
CA TRP A 79 -4.92 7.21 -9.58
C TRP A 79 -3.79 8.06 -9.00
N ALA A 80 -2.68 7.45 -8.55
CA ALA A 80 -1.54 8.18 -8.02
C ALA A 80 -0.90 9.10 -9.06
N LEU A 81 -0.76 8.64 -10.31
CA LEU A 81 -0.23 9.43 -11.42
C LEU A 81 -1.13 10.61 -11.78
N ASN A 82 -2.46 10.41 -11.81
CA ASN A 82 -3.43 11.46 -12.11
C ASN A 82 -3.49 12.54 -11.03
N LEU A 83 -3.10 12.22 -9.79
CA LEU A 83 -2.91 13.20 -8.72
C LEU A 83 -1.59 13.98 -8.82
N GLY A 84 -0.74 13.68 -9.81
CA GLY A 84 0.56 14.33 -9.98
C GLY A 84 1.60 13.93 -8.92
N ILE A 85 1.41 12.79 -8.26
CA ILE A 85 2.36 12.29 -7.26
C ILE A 85 3.64 11.86 -7.97
N ALA A 86 4.75 12.53 -7.64
CA ALA A 86 6.06 12.28 -8.22
C ALA A 86 7.11 11.78 -7.21
N GLY A 87 6.71 11.55 -5.95
CA GLY A 87 7.59 11.11 -4.88
C GLY A 87 6.87 10.23 -3.86
N PHE A 88 7.65 9.38 -3.20
CA PHE A 88 7.15 8.44 -2.19
C PHE A 88 8.08 8.43 -0.95
N PRO A 89 7.55 8.15 0.25
CA PRO A 89 6.12 7.98 0.56
C PRO A 89 5.35 9.30 0.42
N THR A 90 4.09 9.23 -0.02
CA THR A 90 3.17 10.38 -0.06
C THR A 90 1.99 10.09 0.87
N LEU A 91 1.62 11.09 1.68
CA LEU A 91 0.45 11.03 2.55
C LEU A 91 -0.55 12.09 2.11
N LEU A 92 -1.77 11.65 1.81
CA LEU A 92 -2.91 12.49 1.48
C LEU A 92 -3.94 12.35 2.58
N ALA A 93 -4.51 13.47 2.99
CA ALA A 93 -5.66 13.50 3.88
C ALA A 93 -6.92 13.78 3.05
N GLU A 94 -7.97 13.00 3.27
CA GLU A 94 -9.24 13.08 2.53
C GLU A 94 -10.37 13.54 3.46
N ARG A 95 -11.25 14.39 2.94
CA ARG A 95 -12.52 14.78 3.58
C ARG A 95 -13.51 15.22 2.51
N ASP A 96 -14.69 14.60 2.49
CA ASP A 96 -15.79 14.95 1.59
C ASP A 96 -15.37 15.05 0.10
N GLY A 97 -14.47 14.15 -0.32
CA GLY A 97 -13.89 14.09 -1.65
C GLY A 97 -12.76 15.09 -1.91
N GLN A 98 -12.40 15.93 -0.95
CA GLN A 98 -11.28 16.86 -1.05
C GLN A 98 -10.00 16.23 -0.50
N LEU A 99 -8.95 16.23 -1.31
CA LEU A 99 -7.63 15.73 -0.95
C LEU A 99 -6.69 16.88 -0.59
N ALA A 100 -5.99 16.74 0.53
CA ALA A 100 -4.91 17.63 0.95
C ALA A 100 -3.60 16.86 1.05
N LEU A 101 -2.54 17.41 0.45
CA LEU A 101 -1.19 16.86 0.58
C LEU A 101 -0.61 17.16 1.96
N ILE A 102 -0.26 16.10 2.69
CA ILE A 102 0.42 16.20 3.99
C ILE A 102 1.93 16.11 3.81
N THR A 103 2.41 15.10 3.05
CA THR A 103 3.83 15.00 2.67
C THR A 103 3.99 14.39 1.29
N ASN A 104 5.07 14.78 0.61
CA ASN A 104 5.60 14.16 -0.59
C ASN A 104 7.09 13.86 -0.34
N GLY A 105 7.36 12.68 0.22
CA GLY A 105 8.66 12.24 0.72
C GLY A 105 8.61 11.86 2.21
N TYR A 106 9.69 11.20 2.66
CA TYR A 106 9.85 10.84 4.06
C TYR A 106 9.96 12.08 4.94
N GLN A 107 9.21 12.08 6.04
CA GLN A 107 9.29 13.05 7.13
C GLN A 107 9.19 12.30 8.47
N PRO A 108 9.90 12.74 9.53
CA PRO A 108 9.74 12.17 10.86
C PRO A 108 8.34 12.50 11.42
N LEU A 109 7.88 11.68 12.38
CA LEU A 109 6.55 11.85 12.97
C LEU A 109 6.35 13.25 13.58
N ASP A 110 7.37 13.79 14.25
CA ASP A 110 7.32 15.12 14.88
C ASP A 110 7.04 16.25 13.87
N GLU A 111 7.37 16.06 12.59
CA GLU A 111 7.05 17.01 11.51
C GLU A 111 5.64 16.79 10.94
N LEU A 112 5.15 15.55 10.97
CA LEU A 112 3.82 15.18 10.45
C LEU A 112 2.70 15.45 11.46
N GLU A 113 2.97 15.25 12.76
CA GLU A 113 1.97 15.33 13.84
C GLU A 113 1.21 16.67 13.84
N PRO A 114 1.86 17.85 13.75
CA PRO A 114 1.13 19.12 13.72
C PRO A 114 0.24 19.29 12.48
N LEU A 115 0.63 18.72 11.33
CA LEU A 115 -0.14 18.77 10.09
C LEU A 115 -1.39 17.90 10.18
N LEU A 116 -1.24 16.70 10.77
CA LEU A 116 -2.33 15.77 11.03
C LEU A 116 -3.32 16.35 12.04
N ASP A 117 -2.82 16.91 13.15
CA ASP A 117 -3.64 17.54 14.17
C ASP A 117 -4.44 18.73 13.61
N ALA A 118 -3.78 19.57 12.80
CA ALA A 118 -4.44 20.69 12.14
C ALA A 118 -5.54 20.21 11.19
N TRP A 119 -5.30 19.13 10.45
CA TRP A 119 -6.31 18.53 9.57
C TRP A 119 -7.50 18.01 10.39
N LEU A 120 -7.26 17.17 11.40
CA LEU A 120 -8.29 16.54 12.23
C LEU A 120 -9.13 17.60 12.96
N THR A 121 -8.49 18.62 13.54
CA THR A 121 -9.18 19.69 14.28
C THR A 121 -10.10 20.51 13.38
N ARG A 122 -9.66 20.86 12.17
CA ARG A 122 -10.50 21.58 11.18
C ARG A 122 -11.72 20.77 10.73
N GLY A 123 -11.71 19.45 10.88
CA GLY A 123 -12.86 18.58 10.55
C GLY A 123 -13.86 18.42 11.68
N ALA A 124 -13.46 18.68 12.91
CA ALA A 124 -14.31 18.57 14.08
C ALA A 124 -15.19 19.82 14.32
N GLN A 125 -14.95 20.91 13.59
CA GLN A 125 -15.77 22.12 13.65
C GLN A 125 -16.96 21.99 12.69
N PRO A 126 -18.22 22.03 13.16
CA PRO A 126 -19.36 22.07 12.26
C PRO A 126 -19.33 23.38 11.45
N ALA A 127 -19.71 23.26 10.17
CA ALA A 127 -19.90 24.40 9.26
C ALA A 127 -20.96 25.40 9.76
#